data_AF-A0A2J8LIU7-F1
#
_entry.id   AF-A0A2J8LIU7-F1
#
_cell.length_a   1.000
_cell.length_b   1.000
_cell.length_c   1.000
_cell.angle_alpha   90.00
_cell.angle_beta   90.00
_cell.angle_gamma   90.00
#
_symmetry.space_group_name_H-M   'P 1'
#
loop_
_entity.id
_entity.type
_entity.pdbx_description
1 polymer ?
#
loop_
_entity_poly.entity_id
_entity_poly.type
_entity_poly.pdbx_seq_one_letter_code
_entity_poly.pdbx_strand_id
1 'polypeptide(L)'
;ECLINISKYKFSLVISGLTTILKNVNNMRIFGEAAEKNLYLSQLIILDTLEKCLAGQPKDTMRLDETMLVKQLLPEICHFLHTCREGNQHAAELRNSASGVLFSLSCNNFNAVFSRISTRNSI
;
A
#
# COMPACT_ATOMS: atom_id res chain seq x y z
N GLU A 1 -4.05 -15.64 -6.22
CA GLU A 1 -5.21 -15.95 -5.36
C GLU A 1 -4.88 -16.48 -3.95
N CYS A 2 -3.78 -17.22 -3.73
CA CYS A 2 -3.49 -17.82 -2.42
C CYS A 2 -3.38 -16.80 -1.26
N LEU A 3 -2.62 -15.70 -1.43
CA LEU A 3 -2.46 -14.67 -0.38
C LEU A 3 -3.77 -13.97 0.00
N ILE A 4 -4.64 -13.71 -0.98
CA ILE A 4 -5.97 -13.10 -0.77
C ILE A 4 -6.87 -14.06 0.03
N ASN A 5 -6.75 -15.37 -0.19
CA ASN A 5 -7.53 -16.33 0.58
C ASN A 5 -6.99 -16.48 2.02
N ILE A 6 -5.67 -16.40 2.19
CA ILE A 6 -5.03 -16.41 3.52
C ILE A 6 -5.37 -15.14 4.30
N SER A 7 -5.46 -13.97 3.65
CA SER A 7 -5.78 -12.71 4.32
C SER A 7 -7.15 -12.70 4.97
N LYS A 8 -8.10 -13.52 4.52
CA LYS A 8 -9.39 -13.72 5.20
C LYS A 8 -9.26 -14.24 6.63
N TYR A 9 -8.20 -15.00 6.93
CA TYR A 9 -7.96 -15.62 8.24
C TYR A 9 -6.80 -14.94 9.00
N LYS A 10 -5.80 -14.42 8.29
CA LYS A 10 -4.59 -13.81 8.86
C LYS A 10 -4.35 -12.42 8.27
N PHE A 11 -5.38 -11.58 8.29
CA PHE A 11 -5.39 -10.28 7.62
C PHE A 11 -4.21 -9.38 8.00
N SER A 12 -4.05 -9.10 9.30
CA SER A 12 -2.98 -8.22 9.79
C SER A 12 -1.58 -8.72 9.39
N LEU A 13 -1.35 -10.03 9.50
CA LEU A 13 -0.07 -10.64 9.14
C LEU A 13 0.24 -10.51 7.65
N VAL A 14 -0.74 -10.75 6.78
CA VAL A 14 -0.57 -10.63 5.33
C VAL A 14 -0.31 -9.17 4.93
N ILE A 15 -1.09 -8.22 5.44
CA ILE A 15 -0.90 -6.80 5.13
C ILE A 15 0.44 -6.29 5.67
N SER A 16 0.82 -6.64 6.90
CA SER A 16 2.10 -6.23 7.49
C SER A 16 3.29 -6.83 6.71
N GLY A 17 3.20 -8.10 6.30
CA GLY A 17 4.19 -8.74 5.45
C GLY A 17 4.34 -8.05 4.09
N LEU A 18 3.23 -7.79 3.40
CA LEU A 18 3.22 -7.06 2.12
C LEU A 18 3.76 -5.64 2.26
N THR A 19 3.40 -4.93 3.34
CA THR A 19 3.91 -3.58 3.64
C THR A 19 5.42 -3.59 3.86
N THR A 20 5.94 -4.62 4.54
CA THR A 20 7.38 -4.78 4.76
C THR A 20 8.12 -5.06 3.46
N ILE A 21 7.55 -5.91 2.60
CA ILE A 21 8.12 -6.17 1.27
C ILE A 21 8.12 -4.88 0.43
N LEU A 22 7.01 -4.13 0.43
CA LEU A 22 6.90 -2.85 -0.28
C LEU A 22 7.99 -1.87 0.15
N LYS A 23 8.22 -1.73 1.47
CA LYS A 23 9.30 -0.91 2.04
C LYS A 23 10.68 -1.34 1.55
N ASN A 24 10.96 -2.64 1.55
CA ASN A 24 12.25 -3.16 1.12
C ASN A 24 12.48 -2.89 -0.37
N VAL A 25 11.45 -3.12 -1.18
CA VAL A 25 11.46 -2.88 -2.62
C VAL A 25 11.68 -1.40 -2.93
N ASN A 26 11.01 -0.48 -2.22
CA ASN A 26 11.19 0.97 -2.38
C ASN A 26 12.61 1.47 -2.03
N ASN A 27 13.30 0.78 -1.12
CA ASN A 27 14.65 1.15 -0.70
C ASN A 27 15.76 0.47 -1.53
N MET A 28 15.42 -0.47 -2.43
CA MET A 28 16.39 -1.10 -3.30
C MET A 28 16.92 -0.09 -4.33
N ARG A 29 18.25 0.10 -4.33
CA ARG A 29 18.94 0.85 -5.39
C ARG A 29 19.26 -0.10 -6.52
N ILE A 30 18.60 0.08 -7.65
CA ILE A 30 18.79 -0.75 -8.84
C ILE A 30 19.16 0.16 -10.00
N PHE A 31 20.08 -0.32 -10.83
CA PHE A 31 20.65 0.45 -11.92
C PHE A 31 20.46 -0.33 -13.23
N GLY A 32 20.02 0.37 -14.28
CA GLY A 32 19.77 -0.20 -15.59
C GLY A 32 18.28 -0.35 -15.90
N GLU A 33 17.90 -0.01 -17.12
CA GLU A 33 16.51 0.12 -17.59
C GLU A 33 15.66 -1.15 -17.33
N ALA A 34 16.22 -2.33 -17.62
CA ALA A 34 15.52 -3.60 -17.39
C ALA A 34 15.26 -3.85 -15.89
N ALA A 35 16.20 -3.48 -15.03
CA ALA A 35 16.10 -3.68 -13.59
C ALA A 35 15.11 -2.68 -12.96
N GLU A 36 15.10 -1.43 -13.43
CA GLU A 36 14.12 -0.42 -13.05
C GLU A 36 12.69 -0.82 -13.45
N LYS A 37 12.52 -1.39 -14.65
CA LYS A 37 11.23 -1.93 -15.10
C LYS A 37 10.77 -3.09 -14.23
N ASN A 38 11.66 -4.00 -13.87
CA ASN A 38 11.32 -5.13 -12.98
C ASN A 38 10.97 -4.68 -11.56
N LEU A 39 11.65 -3.65 -11.05
CA LEU A 39 11.32 -3.01 -9.78
C LEU A 39 9.90 -2.45 -9.82
N TYR A 40 9.60 -1.67 -10.86
CA TYR A 40 8.28 -1.09 -11.07
C TYR A 40 7.18 -2.15 -11.10
N LEU A 41 7.37 -3.22 -11.89
CA LEU A 41 6.40 -4.32 -11.96
C LEU A 41 6.21 -4.99 -10.60
N SER A 42 7.29 -5.16 -9.83
CA SER A 42 7.22 -5.70 -8.47
C SER A 42 6.40 -4.80 -7.54
N GLN A 43 6.60 -3.48 -7.59
CA GLN A 43 5.81 -2.51 -6.83
C GLN A 43 4.32 -2.59 -7.18
N LEU A 44 3.99 -2.64 -8.48
CA LEU A 44 2.60 -2.77 -8.94
C LEU A 44 1.94 -4.06 -8.43
N ILE A 45 2.62 -5.20 -8.53
CA ILE A 45 2.09 -6.49 -8.06
C ILE A 45 1.78 -6.43 -6.56
N ILE A 46 2.67 -5.81 -5.78
CA ILE A 46 2.47 -5.66 -4.33
C ILE A 46 1.28 -4.75 -4.03
N LEU A 47 1.17 -3.60 -4.72
CA LEU A 47 0.05 -2.67 -4.56
C LEU A 47 -1.30 -3.29 -4.95
N ASP A 48 -1.38 -3.96 -6.10
CA ASP A 48 -2.59 -4.69 -6.55
C ASP A 48 -2.99 -5.78 -5.55
N THR A 49 -2.01 -6.51 -5.00
CA THR A 49 -2.28 -7.53 -3.99
C THR A 49 -2.79 -6.91 -2.68
N LEU A 50 -2.21 -5.78 -2.25
CA LEU A 50 -2.67 -5.04 -1.07
C LEU A 50 -4.10 -4.55 -1.25
N GLU A 51 -4.42 -3.96 -2.40
CA GLU A 51 -5.77 -3.49 -2.75
C GLU A 51 -6.78 -4.63 -2.65
N LYS A 52 -6.50 -5.77 -3.30
CA LYS A 52 -7.39 -6.94 -3.27
C LYS A 52 -7.55 -7.53 -1.87
N CYS A 53 -6.51 -7.50 -1.05
CA CYS A 53 -6.64 -7.94 0.34
C CYS A 53 -7.54 -6.98 1.14
N LEU A 54 -7.33 -5.67 1.02
CA LEU A 54 -8.14 -4.64 1.71
C LEU A 54 -9.60 -4.63 1.26
N ALA A 55 -9.86 -4.82 -0.04
CA ALA A 55 -11.21 -4.96 -0.57
C ALA A 55 -11.89 -6.27 -0.10
N GLY A 56 -11.11 -7.32 0.16
CA GLY A 56 -11.58 -8.64 0.62
C GLY A 56 -11.84 -8.75 2.13
N GLN A 57 -11.25 -7.88 2.95
CA GLN A 57 -11.99 -7.09 3.94
C GLN A 57 -13.19 -7.70 4.73
N PRO A 58 -13.12 -8.80 5.52
CA PRO A 58 -14.29 -9.22 6.29
C PRO A 58 -14.62 -8.20 7.40
N LYS A 59 -15.89 -7.74 7.46
CA LYS A 59 -16.37 -6.65 8.35
C LYS A 59 -16.15 -6.90 9.85
N ASP A 60 -15.87 -8.14 10.26
CA ASP A 60 -15.67 -8.57 11.65
C ASP A 60 -14.19 -8.79 12.03
N THR A 61 -13.22 -8.40 11.19
CA THR A 61 -11.80 -8.50 11.59
C THR A 61 -11.48 -7.56 12.74
N MET A 62 -10.95 -8.11 13.84
CA MET A 62 -10.81 -7.45 15.13
C MET A 62 -10.14 -6.06 15.05
N ARG A 63 -10.82 -5.07 15.65
CA ARG A 63 -10.45 -3.63 15.77
C ARG A 63 -9.03 -3.30 16.25
N LEU A 64 -8.28 -4.25 16.82
CA LEU A 64 -6.98 -3.98 17.44
C LEU A 64 -5.81 -3.82 16.45
N ASP A 65 -5.90 -4.42 15.26
CA ASP A 65 -4.82 -4.36 14.25
C ASP A 65 -4.95 -3.18 13.28
N GLU A 66 -6.14 -2.59 13.16
CA GLU A 66 -6.46 -1.56 12.16
C GLU A 66 -5.61 -0.28 12.33
N THR A 67 -5.38 0.14 13.57
CA THR A 67 -4.61 1.35 13.84
C THR A 67 -3.13 1.16 13.51
N MET A 68 -2.57 -0.04 13.74
CA MET A 68 -1.17 -0.35 13.39
C MET A 68 -1.00 -0.48 11.88
N LEU A 69 -1.99 -1.08 11.21
CA LEU A 69 -2.01 -1.23 9.76
C LEU A 69 -2.02 0.12 9.07
N VAL A 70 -2.91 1.03 9.44
CA VAL A 70 -2.91 2.42 8.92
C VAL A 70 -1.59 3.10 9.24
N LYS A 71 -1.04 2.93 10.45
CA LYS A 71 0.25 3.53 10.83
C LYS A 71 1.43 3.07 9.97
N GLN A 72 1.45 1.81 9.54
CA GLN A 72 2.55 1.23 8.78
C GLN A 72 2.38 1.39 7.26
N LEU A 73 1.17 1.19 6.75
CA LEU A 73 0.87 1.18 5.32
C LEU A 73 0.69 2.59 4.74
N LEU A 74 -0.05 3.46 5.45
CA LEU A 74 -0.38 4.80 4.94
C LEU A 74 0.86 5.64 4.58
N PRO A 75 1.96 5.65 5.36
CA PRO A 75 3.17 6.39 4.98
C PRO A 75 3.74 5.95 3.64
N GLU A 76 3.74 4.64 3.35
CA GLU A 76 4.24 4.09 2.09
C GLU A 76 3.34 4.48 0.92
N ILE A 77 2.03 4.38 1.09
CA ILE A 77 1.07 4.79 0.06
C ILE A 77 1.18 6.29 -0.23
N CYS A 78 1.26 7.11 0.82
CA CYS A 78 1.53 8.55 0.65
C CYS A 78 2.87 8.81 -0.04
N HIS A 79 3.90 7.99 0.19
CA HIS A 79 5.17 8.14 -0.51
C HIS A 79 5.01 7.97 -2.02
N PHE A 80 4.26 6.98 -2.50
CA PHE A 80 3.96 6.83 -3.92
C PHE A 80 3.16 8.00 -4.50
N LEU A 81 2.18 8.52 -3.74
CA LEU A 81 1.36 9.64 -4.21
C LEU A 81 2.20 10.92 -4.39
N HIS A 82 3.11 11.21 -3.45
CA HIS A 82 3.88 12.46 -3.46
C HIS A 82 5.25 12.36 -4.15
N THR A 83 5.91 11.21 -4.11
CA THR A 83 7.33 11.06 -4.49
C THR A 83 7.53 10.52 -5.90
N CYS A 84 6.47 10.03 -6.56
CA CYS A 84 6.52 9.68 -7.98
C CYS A 84 6.84 10.94 -8.80
N ARG A 85 8.15 11.17 -9.03
CA ARG A 85 8.71 12.33 -9.72
C ARG A 85 8.06 12.49 -11.09
N GLU A 86 7.65 13.72 -11.38
CA GLU A 86 7.27 14.14 -12.72
C GLU A 86 8.45 13.83 -13.67
N GLY A 87 8.23 12.90 -14.61
CA GLY A 87 9.24 12.45 -15.57
C GLY A 87 9.47 10.94 -15.64
N ASN A 88 8.97 10.13 -14.68
CA ASN A 88 9.02 8.67 -14.79
C ASN A 88 7.76 8.17 -15.53
N GLN A 89 7.93 7.48 -16.67
CA GLN A 89 6.83 6.92 -17.47
C GLN A 89 5.87 6.03 -16.66
N HIS A 90 6.38 5.45 -15.57
CA HIS A 90 5.69 4.53 -14.68
C HIS A 90 5.01 5.22 -13.47
N ALA A 91 5.26 6.51 -13.26
CA ALA A 91 4.76 7.26 -12.10
C ALA A 91 3.23 7.31 -12.03
N ALA A 92 2.57 7.48 -13.17
CA ALA A 92 1.11 7.62 -13.23
C ALA A 92 0.40 6.31 -12.81
N GLU A 93 0.88 5.18 -13.31
CA GLU A 93 0.33 3.86 -12.96
C GLU A 93 0.58 3.51 -11.48
N LEU A 94 1.77 3.78 -10.94
CA LEU A 94 2.03 3.61 -9.51
C LEU A 94 1.10 4.48 -8.66
N ARG A 95 0.88 5.74 -9.07
CA ARG A 95 -0.04 6.65 -8.37
C ARG A 95 -1.48 6.13 -8.42
N ASN A 96 -1.95 5.64 -9.56
CA ASN A 96 -3.28 5.06 -9.69
C ASN A 96 -3.43 3.83 -8.79
N SER A 97 -2.48 2.91 -8.81
CA SER A 97 -2.51 1.71 -7.97
C SER A 97 -2.44 2.07 -6.47
N ALA A 98 -1.57 3.00 -6.08
CA ALA A 98 -1.50 3.51 -4.71
C ALA A 98 -2.80 4.19 -4.26
N SER A 99 -3.49 4.89 -5.18
CA SER A 99 -4.78 5.51 -4.90
C SER A 99 -5.87 4.45 -4.68
N GLY A 100 -5.85 3.36 -5.44
CA GLY A 100 -6.72 2.19 -5.21
C GLY A 100 -6.53 1.60 -3.81
N VAL A 101 -5.28 1.36 -3.41
CA VAL A 101 -4.94 0.88 -2.05
C VAL A 101 -5.43 1.86 -0.97
N LEU A 102 -5.21 3.16 -1.16
CA LEU A 102 -5.67 4.19 -0.21
C LEU A 102 -7.19 4.19 -0.08
N PHE A 103 -7.90 4.06 -1.20
CA PHE A 103 -9.35 3.99 -1.21
C PHE A 103 -9.86 2.77 -0.45
N SER A 104 -9.37 1.57 -0.78
CA SER A 104 -9.75 0.33 -0.08
C SER A 104 -9.44 0.38 1.42
N LEU A 105 -8.30 0.97 1.81
CA LEU A 105 -7.96 1.19 3.21
C LEU A 105 -8.94 2.16 3.89
N SER A 106 -9.33 3.23 3.20
CA SER A 106 -10.25 4.25 3.73
C SER A 106 -11.67 3.71 3.93
N CYS A 107 -12.12 2.73 3.12
CA CYS A 107 -13.43 2.12 3.25
C CYS A 107 -13.69 1.54 4.65
N ASN A 108 -12.67 0.93 5.27
CA ASN A 108 -12.78 0.35 6.61
C ASN A 108 -12.20 1.27 7.70
N ASN A 109 -11.26 2.15 7.36
CA ASN A 109 -10.49 2.92 8.34
C ASN A 109 -10.50 4.44 8.11
N PHE A 110 -11.60 4.98 7.57
CA PHE A 110 -11.72 6.40 7.20
C PHE A 110 -11.23 7.36 8.28
N ASN A 111 -11.71 7.23 9.53
CA ASN A 111 -11.32 8.15 10.60
C ASN A 111 -9.80 8.15 10.87
N ALA A 112 -9.17 6.97 10.85
CA ALA A 112 -7.74 6.84 11.08
C ALA A 112 -6.91 7.38 9.90
N VAL A 113 -7.33 7.09 8.67
CA VAL A 113 -6.70 7.60 7.44
C VAL A 113 -6.86 9.12 7.35
N PHE A 114 -8.07 9.63 7.53
CA PHE A 114 -8.40 11.05 7.52
C PHE A 114 -7.61 11.81 8.58
N SER A 115 -7.62 11.35 9.84
CA SER A 115 -6.86 11.98 10.92
C SER A 115 -5.36 12.07 10.59
N ARG A 116 -4.79 11.01 10.02
CA ARG A 116 -3.37 10.96 9.62
C ARG A 116 -3.05 11.90 8.46
N ILE A 117 -3.88 11.94 7.42
CA ILE A 117 -3.67 12.83 6.26
C ILE A 117 -3.83 14.28 6.69
N SER A 118 -4.89 14.60 7.43
CA SER A 118 -5.17 15.96 7.92
C SER A 118 -4.04 16.48 8.81
N THR A 119 -3.50 15.65 9.71
CA THR A 119 -2.35 16.06 10.55
C THR A 119 -1.09 16.32 9.71
N ARG A 120 -0.87 15.56 8.63
CA ARG A 120 0.32 15.69 7.76
C ARG A 120 0.24 16.90 6.82
N ASN A 121 -0.96 17.33 6.43
CA ASN A 121 -1.19 18.52 5.62
C ASN A 121 -1.34 19.81 6.45
N SER A 122 -1.34 19.71 7.78
CA SER A 122 -1.52 20.85 8.69
C SER A 122 -0.21 21.48 9.17
N ILE A 123 0.93 21.16 8.54
CA ILE A 123 2.27 21.71 8.82
C ILE A 123 2.78 22.43 7.56
#